data_AF-A0A7Y4ZMZ4-F1
#
_entry.id   AF-A0A7Y4ZMZ4-F1
#
_cell.length_a   1.000
_cell.length_b   1.000
_cell.length_c   1.000
_cell.angle_alpha   90.00
_cell.angle_beta   90.00
_cell.angle_gamma   90.00
#
_symmetry.space_group_name_H-M   'P 1'
#
loop_
_entity.id
_entity.type
_entity.pdbx_description
1 polymer ?
#
loop_
_entity_poly.entity_id
_entity_poly.type
_entity_poly.pdbx_seq_one_letter_code
_entity_poly.pdbx_strand_id
1 'polypeptide(L)'
;MSPLSKALAAILVSSLAACSGTVSTVGGGGDAGTTTDGGLSVTPMPERVECLSPNTQMAELYAALTLAPGVDGITFYAIDDVVADGGSSLIKRQVLGSPCADATCEAAVADLARTVAPRGGPGWREGPSAMLAPLQAFAVVTKAGVHSLVQSLAELQPLIAPISSLKEAQAWATINNRGASCEAGANASQSNAEYFELRFVSTTCEQKAGGATDVTTETIIRVYRDGRIEPQASRELSRTPTQGCAVAGRNPAQLESRPSGDGSFPAYLADMAHLEAAAVFAFAELAGELERFGAPASLVERARKAHADEVRHAAIMSAHAERRGARPVAAQASPHAYGSLLELALHNAEEGCVRETYGALVALHQAERAGDAGLRADLASIALDEVGHAEWSKDLDAWLVTQLDEAERAQVRSAKVRALATLEAQVAEEPSQELAHLAGLPAAAMASLLLRGLRSVVLDA
;
A
#
# COMPACT_ATOMS: atom_id res chain seq x y z
N MET A 1 -5.04 29.11 -2.32
CA MET A 1 -4.34 27.80 -2.32
C MET A 1 -4.42 27.20 -0.94
N SER A 2 -5.02 26.02 -0.83
CA SER A 2 -5.08 25.26 0.42
C SER A 2 -3.67 24.77 0.85
N PRO A 3 -3.50 24.23 2.07
CA PRO A 3 -2.27 23.55 2.46
C PRO A 3 -1.89 22.38 1.54
N LEU A 4 -2.87 21.59 1.06
CA LEU A 4 -2.61 20.45 0.16
C LEU A 4 -2.12 20.93 -1.21
N SER A 5 -2.81 21.92 -1.82
CA SER A 5 -2.35 22.57 -3.06
C SER A 5 -0.88 23.00 -2.98
N LYS A 6 -0.47 23.61 -1.86
CA LYS A 6 0.92 24.05 -1.66
C LYS A 6 1.87 22.87 -1.53
N ALA A 7 1.47 21.81 -0.83
CA ALA A 7 2.26 20.59 -0.68
C ALA A 7 2.47 19.88 -2.02
N LEU A 8 1.41 19.70 -2.81
CA LEU A 8 1.50 19.06 -4.14
C LEU A 8 2.40 19.87 -5.09
N ALA A 9 2.26 21.20 -5.10
CA ALA A 9 3.15 22.07 -5.87
C ALA A 9 4.62 21.95 -5.41
N ALA A 10 4.87 21.89 -4.09
CA ALA A 10 6.22 21.71 -3.56
C ALA A 10 6.81 20.33 -3.90
N ILE A 11 6.00 19.27 -3.87
CA ILE A 11 6.39 17.91 -4.28
C ILE A 11 6.79 17.91 -5.75
N LEU A 12 5.99 18.52 -6.62
CA LEU A 12 6.30 18.60 -8.04
C LEU A 12 7.61 19.36 -8.28
N VAL A 13 7.74 20.58 -7.75
CA VAL A 13 8.94 21.42 -7.94
C VAL A 13 10.21 20.71 -7.44
N SER A 14 10.16 20.12 -6.24
CA SER A 14 11.32 19.41 -5.67
C SER A 14 11.69 18.15 -6.45
N SER A 15 10.70 17.39 -6.94
CA SER A 15 10.93 16.21 -7.78
C SER A 15 11.57 16.59 -9.13
N LEU A 16 11.07 17.65 -9.78
CA LEU A 16 11.63 18.15 -11.04
C LEU A 16 13.09 18.61 -10.88
N ALA A 17 13.41 19.27 -9.77
CA ALA A 17 14.78 19.67 -9.45
C ALA A 17 15.72 18.45 -9.26
N ALA A 18 15.24 17.40 -8.59
CA ALA A 18 16.03 16.18 -8.33
C ALA A 18 16.38 15.38 -9.60
N CYS A 19 15.45 15.30 -10.58
CA CYS A 19 15.70 14.59 -11.84
C CYS A 19 16.55 15.38 -12.85
N SER A 20 16.84 16.67 -12.60
CA SER A 20 17.72 17.47 -13.46
C SER A 20 19.22 17.16 -13.24
N GLY A 21 19.55 16.33 -12.24
CA GLY A 21 20.89 15.81 -12.00
C GLY A 21 21.20 14.59 -12.89
N THR A 22 22.21 14.70 -13.75
CA THR A 22 22.63 13.67 -14.72
C THR A 22 23.08 12.36 -14.06
N VAL A 23 22.53 11.22 -14.49
CA VAL A 23 23.10 9.88 -14.25
C VAL A 23 23.11 9.07 -15.55
N SER A 24 24.26 8.45 -15.82
CA SER A 24 24.61 7.70 -17.04
C SER A 24 24.11 6.24 -16.96
N THR A 25 23.60 5.71 -18.07
CA THR A 25 23.08 4.35 -18.19
C THR A 25 24.18 3.32 -18.53
N VAL A 26 24.04 2.09 -18.03
CA VAL A 26 24.73 0.88 -18.53
C VAL A 26 23.68 -0.22 -18.64
N GLY A 27 23.60 -0.87 -19.82
CA GLY A 27 22.63 -1.91 -20.14
C GLY A 27 23.18 -3.34 -20.15
N GLY A 28 22.26 -4.28 -20.36
CA GLY A 28 22.43 -5.72 -20.57
C GLY A 28 21.08 -6.38 -20.24
N GLY A 29 20.43 -7.20 -21.05
CA GLY A 29 20.86 -8.27 -21.96
C GLY A 29 19.99 -9.47 -21.58
N GLY A 30 19.03 -9.85 -22.43
CA GLY A 30 17.92 -10.74 -22.07
C GLY A 30 18.22 -12.23 -22.11
N ASP A 31 17.22 -13.04 -21.72
CA ASP A 31 16.96 -14.37 -22.28
C ASP A 31 15.53 -14.85 -21.91
N ALA A 32 14.93 -15.62 -22.84
CA ALA A 32 13.53 -16.06 -22.83
C ALA A 32 13.37 -17.51 -22.33
N GLY A 33 12.22 -17.80 -21.71
CA GLY A 33 11.81 -19.16 -21.33
C GLY A 33 10.29 -19.33 -21.38
N THR A 34 9.84 -20.35 -22.12
CA THR A 34 8.45 -20.79 -22.36
C THR A 34 7.99 -21.90 -21.39
N THR A 35 6.71 -21.93 -20.97
CA THR A 35 5.83 -23.13 -20.84
C THR A 35 4.44 -22.80 -20.20
N THR A 36 3.32 -22.96 -20.92
CA THR A 36 2.26 -24.03 -20.92
C THR A 36 1.17 -23.95 -19.83
N ASP A 37 -0.07 -23.74 -20.31
CA ASP A 37 -1.36 -23.73 -19.61
C ASP A 37 -1.77 -25.07 -18.97
N GLY A 38 -2.42 -24.97 -17.79
CA GLY A 38 -3.12 -26.06 -17.13
C GLY A 38 -4.07 -25.53 -16.06
N GLY A 39 -5.31 -25.22 -16.44
CA GLY A 39 -6.35 -24.74 -15.53
C GLY A 39 -6.69 -25.76 -14.45
N LEU A 40 -6.70 -25.33 -13.19
CA LEU A 40 -7.14 -26.12 -12.04
C LEU A 40 -8.08 -25.33 -11.14
N SER A 41 -9.19 -26.01 -10.80
CA SER A 41 -10.31 -25.59 -9.94
C SER A 41 -9.86 -24.85 -8.67
N VAL A 42 -10.47 -23.68 -8.43
CA VAL A 42 -10.37 -22.92 -7.17
C VAL A 42 -11.15 -23.68 -6.09
N THR A 43 -10.50 -23.98 -4.97
CA THR A 43 -11.12 -24.65 -3.81
C THR A 43 -11.67 -23.58 -2.85
N PRO A 44 -12.80 -23.78 -2.14
CA PRO A 44 -13.37 -22.74 -1.28
C PRO A 44 -12.46 -22.42 -0.07
N MET A 45 -12.27 -21.13 0.24
CA MET A 45 -11.46 -20.66 1.38
C MET A 45 -12.24 -20.83 2.72
N PRO A 46 -11.69 -21.52 3.73
CA PRO A 46 -12.29 -21.58 5.07
C PRO A 46 -11.80 -20.46 6.01
N GLU A 47 -12.62 -20.19 7.03
CA GLU A 47 -12.52 -19.34 8.24
C GLU A 47 -11.53 -18.15 8.27
N ARG A 48 -12.08 -16.93 8.41
CA ARG A 48 -11.32 -15.69 8.64
C ARG A 48 -10.81 -15.64 10.08
N VAL A 49 -9.50 -15.64 10.27
CA VAL A 49 -8.86 -15.27 11.55
C VAL A 49 -8.73 -13.75 11.60
N GLU A 50 -8.96 -13.15 12.77
CA GLU A 50 -8.71 -11.73 13.02
C GLU A 50 -7.21 -11.42 12.83
N CYS A 51 -6.90 -10.59 11.84
CA CYS A 51 -5.55 -10.39 11.30
C CYS A 51 -4.82 -9.20 11.93
N LEU A 52 -3.53 -9.37 12.30
CA LEU A 52 -2.68 -8.33 12.90
C LEU A 52 -1.68 -7.75 11.86
N SER A 53 -1.61 -6.43 11.72
CA SER A 53 -0.68 -5.75 10.78
C SER A 53 0.68 -5.40 11.40
N PRO A 54 1.81 -5.63 10.71
CA PRO A 54 3.14 -5.20 11.18
C PRO A 54 3.33 -3.68 11.19
N ASN A 55 2.45 -2.92 10.57
CA ASN A 55 2.61 -1.47 10.44
C ASN A 55 1.94 -0.69 11.57
N THR A 56 0.85 -1.22 12.13
CA THR A 56 0.04 -0.57 13.18
C THR A 56 -0.06 -1.39 14.46
N GLN A 57 0.26 -2.69 14.43
CA GLN A 57 -0.03 -3.63 15.51
C GLN A 57 1.19 -4.50 15.91
N MET A 58 2.43 -3.99 15.79
CA MET A 58 3.64 -4.73 16.21
C MET A 58 3.59 -5.25 17.65
N ALA A 59 3.07 -4.45 18.58
CA ALA A 59 2.93 -4.88 19.97
C ALA A 59 1.95 -6.06 20.14
N GLU A 60 0.91 -6.13 19.31
CA GLU A 60 -0.09 -7.21 19.33
C GLU A 60 0.46 -8.47 18.65
N LEU A 61 1.28 -8.32 17.61
CA LEU A 61 2.01 -9.44 17.00
C LEU A 61 2.92 -10.13 18.04
N TYR A 62 3.66 -9.35 18.83
CA TYR A 62 4.45 -9.90 19.93
C TYR A 62 3.59 -10.51 21.04
N ALA A 63 2.44 -9.92 21.36
CA ALA A 63 1.51 -10.45 22.36
C ALA A 63 0.84 -11.76 21.94
N ALA A 64 0.74 -12.01 20.64
CA ALA A 64 0.15 -13.23 20.10
C ALA A 64 1.05 -14.46 20.24
N LEU A 65 2.34 -14.29 20.53
CA LEU A 65 3.29 -15.38 20.72
C LEU A 65 3.12 -16.04 22.09
N THR A 66 3.42 -17.34 22.17
CA THR A 66 3.48 -18.07 23.44
C THR A 66 4.92 -18.37 23.81
N LEU A 67 5.25 -18.29 25.10
CA LEU A 67 6.59 -18.59 25.59
C LEU A 67 6.87 -20.09 25.59
N ALA A 68 8.09 -20.46 25.18
CA ALA A 68 8.59 -21.81 25.33
C ALA A 68 8.66 -22.21 26.83
N PRO A 69 8.52 -23.51 27.15
CA PRO A 69 8.69 -23.99 28.52
C PRO A 69 10.03 -23.56 29.13
N GLY A 70 9.98 -23.02 30.36
CA GLY A 70 11.17 -22.56 31.08
C GLY A 70 11.65 -21.15 30.70
N VAL A 71 10.88 -20.40 29.92
CA VAL A 71 11.08 -18.96 29.70
C VAL A 71 10.13 -18.17 30.60
N ASP A 72 10.67 -17.32 31.46
CA ASP A 72 9.89 -16.53 32.41
C ASP A 72 9.20 -15.35 31.71
N GLY A 73 9.90 -14.73 30.76
CA GLY A 73 9.36 -13.65 29.94
C GLY A 73 10.33 -13.11 28.91
N ILE A 74 9.79 -12.34 27.96
CA ILE A 74 10.54 -11.64 26.91
C ILE A 74 10.07 -10.19 26.88
N THR A 75 11.01 -9.25 26.87
CA THR A 75 10.70 -7.83 26.58
C THR A 75 11.25 -7.46 25.21
N PHE A 76 10.36 -7.05 24.31
CA PHE A 76 10.69 -6.64 22.95
C PHE A 76 10.98 -5.14 22.88
N TYR A 77 12.01 -4.79 22.12
CA TYR A 77 12.47 -3.42 21.92
C TYR A 77 12.69 -3.12 20.43
N ALA A 78 12.63 -1.84 20.08
CA ALA A 78 12.99 -1.32 18.77
C ALA A 78 13.84 -0.05 18.92
N ILE A 79 14.71 0.22 17.95
CA ILE A 79 15.52 1.45 17.87
C ILE A 79 15.07 2.23 16.63
N ASP A 80 14.80 3.52 16.82
CA ASP A 80 14.53 4.47 15.73
C ASP A 80 15.79 5.25 15.33
N ASP A 81 16.13 5.14 14.04
CA ASP A 81 17.32 5.71 13.42
C ASP A 81 17.10 7.13 12.84
N VAL A 82 15.86 7.64 12.84
CA VAL A 82 15.46 8.87 12.12
C VAL A 82 15.50 10.15 12.98
N VAL A 83 16.17 10.14 14.13
CA VAL A 83 16.33 11.40 14.90
C VAL A 83 17.46 12.24 14.29
N ALA A 84 17.07 13.32 13.59
CA ALA A 84 17.94 14.28 12.92
C ALA A 84 18.99 14.96 13.84
N ASP A 85 18.84 14.85 15.16
CA ASP A 85 19.69 15.51 16.17
C ASP A 85 20.64 14.56 16.94
N GLY A 86 20.92 13.36 16.42
CA GLY A 86 22.04 12.53 16.89
C GLY A 86 21.79 11.73 18.18
N GLY A 87 20.53 11.51 18.56
CA GLY A 87 20.15 10.58 19.64
C GLY A 87 19.30 9.42 19.11
N SER A 88 19.66 8.18 19.43
CA SER A 88 18.84 6.99 19.12
C SER A 88 17.74 6.84 20.18
N SER A 89 16.47 6.72 19.79
CA SER A 89 15.39 6.45 20.76
C SER A 89 15.14 4.96 20.89
N LEU A 90 15.40 4.40 22.08
CA LEU A 90 15.02 3.04 22.45
C LEU A 90 13.53 2.98 22.79
N ILE A 91 12.79 2.15 22.07
CA ILE A 91 11.33 2.00 22.19
C ILE A 91 11.04 0.62 22.79
N LYS A 92 10.33 0.57 23.92
CA LYS A 92 9.79 -0.69 24.47
C LYS A 92 8.50 -1.04 23.72
N ARG A 93 8.49 -2.17 23.00
CA ARG A 93 7.37 -2.60 22.15
C ARG A 93 6.31 -3.39 22.89
N GLN A 94 6.73 -4.44 23.60
CA GLN A 94 5.84 -5.37 24.27
C GLN A 94 6.57 -6.17 25.34
N VAL A 95 5.85 -6.62 26.38
CA VAL A 95 6.31 -7.62 27.34
C VAL A 95 5.45 -8.85 27.20
N LEU A 96 6.08 -10.01 27.05
CA LEU A 96 5.43 -11.31 27.04
C LEU A 96 5.83 -12.10 28.28
N GLY A 97 4.84 -12.69 28.97
CA GLY A 97 5.04 -13.37 30.26
C GLY A 97 5.36 -12.44 31.41
N SER A 98 6.16 -12.90 32.35
CA SER A 98 6.51 -12.18 33.59
C SER A 98 8.02 -12.22 33.81
N PRO A 99 8.79 -11.45 33.00
CA PRO A 99 10.26 -11.47 33.09
C PRO A 99 10.78 -10.93 34.43
N CYS A 100 9.96 -10.17 35.17
CA CYS A 100 10.35 -9.52 36.41
C CYS A 100 9.25 -9.58 37.46
N ALA A 101 9.66 -9.63 38.74
CA ALA A 101 8.79 -9.61 39.91
C ALA A 101 8.79 -8.24 40.63
N ASP A 102 9.76 -7.36 40.33
CA ASP A 102 9.90 -6.05 40.95
C ASP A 102 10.60 -5.02 40.02
N ALA A 103 10.62 -3.76 40.47
CA ALA A 103 11.21 -2.64 39.73
C ALA A 103 12.73 -2.72 39.58
N THR A 104 13.43 -3.44 40.46
CA THR A 104 14.89 -3.61 40.36
C THR A 104 15.23 -4.51 39.18
N CYS A 105 14.48 -5.60 39.02
CA CYS A 105 14.57 -6.47 37.85
C CYS A 105 14.21 -5.71 36.56
N GLU A 106 13.13 -4.92 36.56
CA GLU A 106 12.73 -4.15 35.38
C GLU A 106 13.83 -3.17 34.95
N ALA A 107 14.50 -2.53 35.91
CA ALA A 107 15.64 -1.67 35.65
C ALA A 107 16.81 -2.43 35.02
N ALA A 108 17.13 -3.64 35.52
CA ALA A 108 18.19 -4.48 34.97
C ALA A 108 17.92 -4.91 33.52
N VAL A 109 16.68 -5.26 33.19
CA VAL A 109 16.25 -5.56 31.81
C VAL A 109 16.40 -4.34 30.90
N ALA A 110 16.00 -3.16 31.38
CA ALA A 110 16.13 -1.92 30.63
C ALA A 110 17.59 -1.48 30.44
N ASP A 111 18.44 -1.67 31.45
CA ASP A 111 19.89 -1.41 31.36
C ASP A 111 20.55 -2.32 30.33
N LEU A 112 20.22 -3.61 30.34
CA LEU A 112 20.74 -4.55 29.34
C LEU A 112 20.31 -4.14 27.92
N ALA A 113 19.06 -3.72 27.73
CA ALA A 113 18.57 -3.24 26.43
C ALA A 113 19.33 -2.00 25.92
N ARG A 114 19.73 -1.08 26.82
CA ARG A 114 20.53 0.11 26.48
C ARG A 114 21.96 -0.21 26.01
N THR A 115 22.45 -1.43 26.23
CA THR A 115 23.79 -1.84 25.75
C THR A 115 23.83 -2.17 24.26
N VAL A 116 22.67 -2.33 23.61
CA VAL A 116 22.58 -2.63 22.17
C VAL A 116 22.96 -1.40 21.35
N ALA A 117 23.87 -1.58 20.39
CA ALA A 117 24.34 -0.51 19.53
C ALA A 117 23.26 -0.09 18.50
N PRO A 118 22.98 1.21 18.34
CA PRO A 118 21.88 1.69 17.53
C PRO A 118 22.16 1.77 16.02
N ARG A 119 23.33 1.35 15.49
CA ARG A 119 23.62 1.43 14.05
C ARG A 119 24.30 0.17 13.53
N GLY A 120 23.65 -0.52 12.60
CA GLY A 120 24.21 -1.70 11.91
C GLY A 120 24.55 -2.87 12.83
N GLY A 121 24.05 -2.84 14.07
CA GLY A 121 24.24 -3.87 15.07
C GLY A 121 23.37 -5.11 14.80
N PRO A 122 23.55 -6.17 15.60
CA PRO A 122 22.71 -7.36 15.52
C PRO A 122 21.27 -7.03 15.95
N GLY A 123 20.30 -7.54 15.20
CA GLY A 123 18.86 -7.31 15.37
C GLY A 123 18.09 -7.77 14.14
N TRP A 124 16.76 -7.76 14.20
CA TRP A 124 15.91 -7.92 13.02
C TRP A 124 15.26 -6.61 12.63
N ARG A 125 14.73 -6.54 11.40
CA ARG A 125 14.14 -5.33 10.85
C ARG A 125 12.62 -5.37 11.03
N GLU A 126 12.06 -4.33 11.63
CA GLU A 126 10.62 -4.07 11.69
C GLU A 126 10.22 -3.02 10.62
N GLY A 127 9.08 -3.22 9.98
CA GLY A 127 8.51 -2.29 8.98
C GLY A 127 8.77 -2.71 7.52
N PRO A 128 8.09 -2.05 6.54
CA PRO A 128 8.15 -2.45 5.14
C PRO A 128 9.55 -2.30 4.55
N SER A 129 9.86 -3.18 3.61
CA SER A 129 11.13 -3.32 2.88
C SER A 129 11.84 -1.99 2.53
N ALA A 130 13.16 -1.95 2.74
CA ALA A 130 14.25 -1.08 2.24
C ALA A 130 14.10 0.47 2.10
N MET A 131 12.90 1.04 2.02
CA MET A 131 12.64 2.45 1.67
C MET A 131 12.17 3.32 2.86
N LEU A 132 11.53 2.73 3.88
CA LEU A 132 11.46 3.31 5.23
C LEU A 132 12.69 2.83 5.97
N ALA A 133 13.43 3.70 6.68
CA ALA A 133 14.51 3.23 7.54
C ALA A 133 13.91 2.21 8.54
N PRO A 134 14.15 0.90 8.39
CA PRO A 134 13.42 -0.08 9.14
C PRO A 134 13.95 -0.07 10.58
N LEU A 135 13.05 -0.04 11.55
CA LEU A 135 13.43 0.00 12.96
C LEU A 135 14.21 -1.27 13.29
N GLN A 136 15.32 -1.12 14.01
CA GLN A 136 16.12 -2.26 14.45
C GLN A 136 15.49 -2.83 15.72
N ALA A 137 14.93 -4.03 15.62
CA ALA A 137 14.30 -4.72 16.72
C ALA A 137 15.17 -5.81 17.33
N PHE A 138 14.98 -6.01 18.63
CA PHE A 138 15.67 -7.00 19.44
C PHE A 138 14.83 -7.30 20.70
N ALA A 139 15.25 -8.25 21.51
CA ALA A 139 14.58 -8.52 22.78
C ALA A 139 15.56 -8.82 23.92
N VAL A 140 15.04 -8.75 25.14
CA VAL A 140 15.68 -9.28 26.34
C VAL A 140 14.83 -10.45 26.84
N VAL A 141 15.42 -11.64 26.90
CA VAL A 141 14.77 -12.84 27.46
C VAL A 141 15.18 -13.04 28.91
N THR A 142 14.24 -13.49 29.73
CA THR A 142 14.51 -13.95 31.10
C THR A 142 14.24 -15.44 31.22
N LYS A 143 15.22 -16.18 31.73
CA LYS A 143 15.10 -17.61 32.06
C LYS A 143 15.71 -17.89 33.42
N ALA A 144 14.91 -18.47 34.32
CA ALA A 144 15.30 -18.70 35.71
C ALA A 144 15.93 -17.46 36.36
N GLY A 145 15.38 -16.27 36.09
CA GLY A 145 15.86 -14.99 36.60
C GLY A 145 17.16 -14.45 35.96
N VAL A 146 17.68 -15.10 34.92
CA VAL A 146 18.85 -14.62 34.16
C VAL A 146 18.38 -13.88 32.91
N HIS A 147 18.86 -12.64 32.72
CA HIS A 147 18.52 -11.79 31.58
C HIS A 147 19.61 -11.85 30.50
N SER A 148 19.20 -12.09 29.25
CA SER A 148 20.10 -12.15 28.10
C SER A 148 19.51 -11.43 26.89
N LEU A 149 20.37 -10.87 26.04
CA LEU A 149 19.96 -10.28 24.77
C LEU A 149 19.57 -11.37 23.76
N VAL A 150 18.59 -11.05 22.94
CA VAL A 150 18.13 -11.81 21.77
C VAL A 150 18.22 -10.87 20.59
N GLN A 151 19.17 -11.12 19.70
CA GLN A 151 19.57 -10.18 18.65
C GLN A 151 19.40 -10.76 17.24
N SER A 152 18.76 -11.92 17.12
CA SER A 152 18.39 -12.50 15.84
C SER A 152 17.09 -13.27 15.94
N LEU A 153 16.38 -13.40 14.81
CA LEU A 153 15.19 -14.23 14.72
C LEU A 153 15.51 -15.71 14.98
N ALA A 154 16.73 -16.15 14.66
CA ALA A 154 17.20 -17.50 14.96
C ALA A 154 17.33 -17.75 16.48
N GLU A 155 17.76 -16.74 17.25
CA GLU A 155 17.79 -16.81 18.72
C GLU A 155 16.40 -16.72 19.33
N LEU A 156 15.48 -15.95 18.72
CA LEU A 156 14.10 -15.81 19.19
C LEU A 156 13.29 -17.09 18.97
N GLN A 157 13.46 -17.77 17.84
CA GLN A 157 12.68 -18.95 17.45
C GLN A 157 12.54 -20.02 18.56
N PRO A 158 13.61 -20.52 19.20
CA PRO A 158 13.46 -21.54 20.26
C PRO A 158 12.81 -21.01 21.55
N LEU A 159 12.64 -19.70 21.70
CA LEU A 159 12.02 -19.08 22.88
C LEU A 159 10.50 -18.97 22.78
N ILE A 160 9.97 -19.12 21.57
CA ILE A 160 8.55 -19.00 21.26
C ILE A 160 7.96 -20.29 20.67
N ALA A 161 8.80 -21.32 20.49
CA ALA A 161 8.38 -22.65 20.07
C ALA A 161 7.93 -23.49 21.28
N PRO A 162 6.94 -24.39 21.14
CA PRO A 162 6.27 -24.72 19.88
C PRO A 162 5.19 -23.70 19.49
N ILE A 163 5.11 -23.40 18.19
CA ILE A 163 3.98 -22.68 17.60
C ILE A 163 2.75 -23.58 17.72
N SER A 164 1.75 -23.10 18.44
CA SER A 164 0.63 -23.90 18.94
C SER A 164 -0.71 -23.51 18.31
N SER A 165 -0.80 -22.31 17.74
CA SER A 165 -2.02 -21.79 17.13
C SER A 165 -1.77 -21.13 15.77
N LEU A 166 -2.84 -21.01 14.97
CA LEU A 166 -2.79 -20.32 13.68
C LEU A 166 -2.46 -18.82 13.85
N LYS A 167 -2.93 -18.21 14.96
CA LYS A 167 -2.63 -16.83 15.34
C LYS A 167 -1.14 -16.64 15.65
N GLU A 168 -0.53 -17.57 16.38
CA GLU A 168 0.92 -17.58 16.64
C GLU A 168 1.73 -17.76 15.36
N ALA A 169 1.30 -18.68 14.48
CA ALA A 169 1.95 -18.92 13.20
C ALA A 169 1.96 -17.67 12.32
N GLN A 170 0.82 -16.98 12.23
CA GLN A 170 0.69 -15.73 11.49
C GLN A 170 1.56 -14.62 12.09
N ALA A 171 1.55 -14.46 13.42
CA ALA A 171 2.37 -13.48 14.10
C ALA A 171 3.86 -13.73 13.84
N TRP A 172 4.30 -14.99 13.97
CA TRP A 172 5.68 -15.37 13.73
C TRP A 172 6.12 -15.13 12.29
N ALA A 173 5.32 -15.54 11.30
CA ALA A 173 5.64 -15.31 9.89
C ALA A 173 5.71 -13.82 9.52
N THR A 174 4.89 -12.99 10.18
CA THR A 174 4.89 -11.53 10.01
C THR A 174 6.14 -10.89 10.61
N ILE A 175 6.50 -11.25 11.84
CA ILE A 175 7.74 -10.79 12.50
C ILE A 175 8.98 -11.20 11.70
N ASN A 176 8.95 -12.36 11.04
CA ASN A 176 10.03 -12.86 10.20
C ASN A 176 10.11 -12.18 8.81
N ASN A 177 9.26 -11.16 8.55
CA ASN A 177 9.17 -10.41 7.30
C ASN A 177 9.02 -11.32 6.06
N ARG A 178 8.24 -12.40 6.18
CA ARG A 178 8.01 -13.36 5.08
C ARG A 178 6.77 -13.05 4.24
N GLY A 179 6.31 -11.80 4.26
CA GLY A 179 5.13 -11.39 3.48
C GLY A 179 3.80 -11.93 4.01
N ALA A 180 3.76 -12.52 5.22
CA ALA A 180 2.54 -12.95 5.89
C ALA A 180 1.69 -11.78 6.45
N SER A 181 1.82 -10.59 5.87
CA SER A 181 0.94 -9.47 6.18
C SER A 181 -0.42 -9.75 5.57
N CYS A 182 -1.50 -9.61 6.34
CA CYS A 182 -2.88 -9.75 5.84
C CYS A 182 -3.32 -8.65 4.87
N GLU A 183 -2.36 -7.91 4.32
CA GLU A 183 -2.49 -6.75 3.46
C GLU A 183 -2.86 -7.13 2.01
N ALA A 184 -2.97 -8.43 1.73
CA ALA A 184 -3.36 -9.02 0.44
C ALA A 184 -4.49 -10.07 0.60
N GLY A 185 -5.58 -9.72 1.28
CA GLY A 185 -6.77 -10.61 1.36
C GLY A 185 -6.51 -11.99 1.98
N ALA A 186 -5.62 -12.08 2.97
CA ALA A 186 -5.20 -13.35 3.54
C ALA A 186 -6.38 -14.12 4.17
N ASN A 187 -6.55 -15.37 3.77
CA ASN A 187 -7.32 -16.36 4.52
C ASN A 187 -6.32 -17.41 5.01
N ALA A 188 -6.04 -17.42 6.30
CA ALA A 188 -5.22 -18.45 6.91
C ALA A 188 -6.03 -19.76 6.91
N SER A 189 -5.57 -20.79 6.19
CA SER A 189 -6.32 -22.03 6.07
C SER A 189 -5.46 -23.27 6.19
N GLN A 190 -5.98 -24.23 6.96
CA GLN A 190 -5.56 -25.63 7.04
C GLN A 190 -4.20 -25.86 7.71
N SER A 191 -4.26 -26.35 8.95
CA SER A 191 -3.12 -26.92 9.67
C SER A 191 -3.16 -28.43 9.61
N ASN A 192 -2.00 -29.08 9.64
CA ASN A 192 -1.90 -30.50 9.99
C ASN A 192 -1.17 -30.66 11.34
N ALA A 193 -0.82 -31.89 11.70
CA ALA A 193 -0.13 -32.14 12.96
C ALA A 193 1.27 -31.50 13.04
N GLU A 194 1.88 -31.13 11.91
CA GLU A 194 3.28 -30.70 11.83
C GLU A 194 3.46 -29.19 11.59
N TYR A 195 2.55 -28.56 10.84
CA TYR A 195 2.64 -27.14 10.48
C TYR A 195 1.27 -26.46 10.30
N PHE A 196 1.33 -25.13 10.31
CA PHE A 196 0.25 -24.22 9.90
C PHE A 196 0.54 -23.70 8.49
N GLU A 197 -0.47 -23.70 7.63
CA GLU A 197 -0.37 -23.10 6.29
C GLU A 197 -1.10 -21.75 6.27
N LEU A 198 -0.38 -20.72 5.84
CA LEU A 198 -0.91 -19.36 5.67
C LEU A 198 -1.00 -19.08 4.17
N ARG A 199 -2.17 -18.60 3.72
CA ARG A 199 -2.43 -18.30 2.31
C ARG A 199 -2.87 -16.85 2.15
N PHE A 200 -2.29 -16.15 1.18
CA PHE A 200 -2.67 -14.78 0.85
C PHE A 200 -2.70 -14.55 -0.64
N VAL A 201 -3.62 -13.70 -1.09
CA VAL A 201 -3.90 -13.47 -2.50
C VAL A 201 -3.67 -12.00 -2.82
N SER A 202 -2.55 -11.69 -3.45
CA SER A 202 -2.25 -10.33 -3.91
C SER A 202 -2.49 -10.22 -5.41
N THR A 203 -3.11 -9.13 -5.85
CA THR A 203 -3.13 -8.73 -7.26
C THR A 203 -2.13 -7.61 -7.46
N THR A 204 -1.17 -7.82 -8.35
CA THR A 204 -0.19 -6.82 -8.76
C THR A 204 -0.32 -6.58 -10.25
N CYS A 205 -0.21 -5.33 -10.70
CA CYS A 205 -0.12 -5.03 -12.12
C CYS A 205 1.35 -5.15 -12.56
N GLU A 206 1.66 -6.05 -13.49
CA GLU A 206 2.97 -6.24 -14.13
C GLU A 206 2.97 -5.61 -15.55
N GLN A 207 3.82 -4.65 -15.85
CA GLN A 207 4.15 -4.19 -17.20
C GLN A 207 5.28 -5.03 -17.80
N LYS A 208 5.03 -5.57 -18.99
CA LYS A 208 6.05 -6.21 -19.84
C LYS A 208 5.96 -5.66 -21.26
N ALA A 209 6.99 -5.91 -22.07
CA ALA A 209 6.96 -5.63 -23.50
C ALA A 209 5.83 -6.43 -24.17
N GLY A 210 4.64 -5.83 -24.29
CA GLY A 210 3.40 -6.50 -24.72
C GLY A 210 2.13 -6.04 -23.99
N GLY A 211 2.24 -5.21 -22.94
CA GLY A 211 1.10 -4.65 -22.20
C GLY A 211 1.27 -4.81 -20.69
N ALA A 212 0.35 -4.22 -19.91
CA ALA A 212 0.28 -4.48 -18.49
C ALA A 212 -0.53 -5.76 -18.22
N THR A 213 -0.41 -6.34 -17.04
CA THR A 213 -1.16 -7.54 -16.68
C THR A 213 -1.38 -7.57 -15.18
N ASP A 214 -2.64 -7.58 -14.76
CA ASP A 214 -2.98 -7.91 -13.39
C ASP A 214 -2.64 -9.40 -13.16
N VAL A 215 -1.67 -9.65 -12.30
CA VAL A 215 -1.28 -10.98 -11.86
C VAL A 215 -1.77 -11.15 -10.43
N THR A 216 -2.77 -12.02 -10.29
CA THR A 216 -3.24 -12.44 -8.98
C THR A 216 -2.46 -13.67 -8.56
N THR A 217 -1.70 -13.57 -7.47
CA THR A 217 -0.85 -14.63 -6.95
C THR A 217 -1.33 -15.05 -5.57
N GLU A 218 -1.59 -16.34 -5.40
CA GLU A 218 -1.69 -16.97 -4.08
C GLU A 218 -0.29 -17.28 -3.59
N THR A 219 0.07 -16.72 -2.45
CA THR A 219 1.29 -17.09 -1.75
C THR A 219 0.98 -17.98 -0.57
N ILE A 220 1.79 -19.01 -0.41
CA ILE A 220 1.66 -20.05 0.62
C ILE A 220 2.91 -20.02 1.48
N ILE A 221 2.73 -19.84 2.78
CA ILE A 221 3.78 -19.92 3.80
C ILE A 221 3.45 -21.06 4.74
N ARG A 222 4.42 -21.95 4.97
CA ARG A 222 4.30 -22.99 5.99
C ARG A 222 5.13 -22.64 7.20
N VAL A 223 4.45 -22.59 8.35
CA VAL A 223 5.06 -22.36 9.66
C VAL A 223 4.98 -23.65 10.46
N TYR A 224 6.11 -24.29 10.67
CA TYR A 224 6.21 -25.51 11.45
C TYR A 224 6.04 -25.22 12.95
N ARG A 225 5.60 -26.23 13.69
CA ARG A 225 5.47 -26.11 15.16
C ARG A 225 6.79 -25.80 15.85
N ASP A 226 7.93 -26.17 15.29
CA ASP A 226 9.25 -25.83 15.83
C ASP A 226 9.71 -24.39 15.49
N GLY A 227 8.86 -23.61 14.83
CA GLY A 227 9.14 -22.24 14.41
C GLY A 227 9.92 -22.12 13.09
N ARG A 228 10.27 -23.23 12.42
CA ARG A 228 10.83 -23.14 11.06
C ARG A 228 9.78 -22.62 10.10
N ILE A 229 10.21 -21.78 9.16
CA ILE A 229 9.36 -21.29 8.07
C ILE A 229 9.93 -21.84 6.77
N GLU A 230 9.10 -22.54 5.99
CA GLU A 230 9.48 -23.01 4.66
C GLU A 230 9.63 -21.82 3.69
N PRO A 231 10.54 -21.87 2.70
CA PRO A 231 10.57 -20.88 1.64
C PRO A 231 9.19 -20.66 1.03
N GLN A 232 8.86 -19.39 0.82
CA GLN A 232 7.60 -18.95 0.26
C GLN A 232 7.34 -19.64 -1.09
N ALA A 233 6.23 -20.37 -1.18
CA ALA A 233 5.73 -20.87 -2.47
C ALA A 233 4.68 -19.91 -3.00
N SER A 234 4.73 -19.60 -4.29
CA SER A 234 3.73 -18.77 -4.96
C SER A 234 3.08 -19.54 -6.09
N ARG A 235 1.76 -19.41 -6.21
CA ARG A 235 0.95 -19.92 -7.30
C ARG A 235 0.19 -18.77 -7.92
N GLU A 236 0.40 -18.56 -9.20
CA GLU A 236 -0.47 -17.66 -9.98
C GLU A 236 -1.90 -18.23 -10.02
N LEU A 237 -2.87 -17.44 -9.58
CA LEU A 237 -4.29 -17.78 -9.65
C LEU A 237 -4.92 -17.25 -10.93
N SER A 238 -4.56 -16.04 -11.34
CA SER A 238 -5.01 -15.46 -12.60
C SER A 238 -3.99 -14.47 -13.14
N ARG A 239 -4.03 -14.34 -14.46
CA ARG A 239 -3.24 -13.39 -15.22
C ARG A 239 -4.17 -12.74 -16.23
N THR A 240 -4.45 -11.47 -16.03
CA THR A 240 -5.45 -10.73 -16.81
C THR A 240 -4.78 -9.52 -17.44
N PRO A 241 -4.70 -9.45 -18.77
CA PRO A 241 -4.15 -8.27 -19.44
C PRO A 241 -4.82 -6.99 -18.93
N THR A 242 -4.01 -6.01 -18.55
CA THR A 242 -4.42 -4.65 -18.20
C THR A 242 -3.57 -3.66 -18.99
N GLN A 243 -3.94 -2.39 -18.99
CA GLN A 243 -3.57 -1.48 -20.08
C GLN A 243 -2.47 -0.49 -19.70
N GLY A 244 -2.00 -0.57 -18.45
CA GLY A 244 -1.26 0.50 -17.82
C GLY A 244 -1.62 0.56 -16.34
N CYS A 245 -0.66 0.89 -15.50
CA CYS A 245 -0.93 1.37 -14.15
C CYS A 245 -1.45 2.82 -14.20
N ALA A 246 -2.43 3.12 -15.07
CA ALA A 246 -2.97 4.47 -15.16
C ALA A 246 -3.67 4.80 -13.83
N VAL A 247 -3.19 5.86 -13.16
CA VAL A 247 -3.62 6.25 -11.81
C VAL A 247 -4.56 7.46 -11.84
N ALA A 248 -5.16 7.77 -12.99
CA ALA A 248 -6.09 8.89 -13.08
C ALA A 248 -7.48 8.47 -12.61
N GLY A 249 -8.14 9.39 -11.89
CA GLY A 249 -9.51 9.26 -11.44
C GLY A 249 -9.76 8.26 -10.31
N ARG A 250 -10.80 8.57 -9.53
CA ARG A 250 -11.34 7.74 -8.47
C ARG A 250 -12.24 6.66 -9.04
N ASN A 251 -11.95 5.39 -8.79
CA ASN A 251 -12.84 4.32 -9.27
C ASN A 251 -14.11 4.21 -8.41
N PRO A 252 -15.28 3.90 -9.02
CA PRO A 252 -16.46 3.52 -8.26
C PRO A 252 -16.21 2.17 -7.57
N ALA A 253 -16.93 1.89 -6.48
CA ALA A 253 -16.72 0.67 -5.72
C ALA A 253 -16.94 -0.60 -6.55
N GLN A 254 -17.79 -0.54 -7.59
CA GLN A 254 -18.11 -1.65 -8.47
C GLN A 254 -18.01 -1.28 -9.96
N LEU A 255 -16.79 -1.04 -10.45
CA LEU A 255 -16.52 -0.86 -11.89
C LEU A 255 -16.54 -2.23 -12.62
N GLU A 256 -17.40 -2.35 -13.63
CA GLU A 256 -17.63 -3.61 -14.37
C GLU A 256 -16.89 -3.67 -15.71
N SER A 257 -16.77 -2.52 -16.36
CA SER A 257 -16.14 -2.35 -17.66
C SER A 257 -14.64 -2.12 -17.51
N ARG A 258 -13.84 -2.62 -18.46
CA ARG A 258 -12.39 -2.40 -18.50
C ARG A 258 -11.91 -2.10 -19.92
N PRO A 259 -10.96 -1.18 -20.11
CA PRO A 259 -10.38 -0.92 -21.41
C PRO A 259 -9.51 -2.09 -21.91
N SER A 260 -9.31 -2.17 -23.22
CA SER A 260 -8.56 -3.24 -23.90
C SER A 260 -7.80 -2.76 -25.16
N GLY A 261 -7.14 -1.60 -25.11
CA GLY A 261 -6.19 -1.14 -26.13
C GLY A 261 -4.80 -1.82 -26.13
N ASP A 262 -3.82 -1.22 -26.77
CA ASP A 262 -2.52 -1.83 -27.10
C ASP A 262 -1.32 -1.10 -26.47
N GLY A 263 -1.57 -0.19 -25.51
CA GLY A 263 -0.55 0.64 -24.88
C GLY A 263 -0.01 1.78 -25.77
N SER A 264 -0.59 1.98 -26.95
CA SER A 264 -0.31 3.15 -27.80
C SER A 264 -0.86 4.44 -27.19
N PHE A 265 -0.36 5.58 -27.68
CA PHE A 265 -0.89 6.89 -27.23
C PHE A 265 -2.40 7.07 -27.42
N PRO A 266 -3.02 6.69 -28.57
CA PRO A 266 -4.48 6.74 -28.71
C PRO A 266 -5.22 5.81 -27.73
N ALA A 267 -4.69 4.60 -27.47
CA ALA A 267 -5.27 3.68 -26.49
C ALA A 267 -5.22 4.26 -25.07
N TYR A 268 -4.07 4.80 -24.67
CA TYR A 268 -3.92 5.48 -23.37
C TYR A 268 -4.94 6.62 -23.18
N LEU A 269 -5.19 7.43 -24.22
CA LEU A 269 -6.21 8.49 -24.15
C LEU A 269 -7.63 7.95 -23.99
N ALA A 270 -7.92 6.80 -24.63
CA ALA A 270 -9.20 6.11 -24.48
C ALA A 270 -9.38 5.53 -23.08
N ASP A 271 -8.29 5.07 -22.46
CA ASP A 271 -8.28 4.55 -21.09
C ASP A 271 -8.46 5.66 -20.07
N MET A 272 -7.79 6.80 -20.26
CA MET A 272 -8.02 7.98 -19.45
C MET A 272 -9.48 8.41 -19.53
N ALA A 273 -10.05 8.51 -20.74
CA ALA A 273 -11.45 8.85 -20.93
C ALA A 273 -12.40 7.87 -20.22
N HIS A 274 -12.04 6.59 -20.18
CA HIS A 274 -12.77 5.57 -19.45
C HIS A 274 -12.70 5.77 -17.93
N LEU A 275 -11.51 6.06 -17.40
CA LEU A 275 -11.30 6.28 -15.96
C LEU A 275 -12.02 7.55 -15.49
N GLU A 276 -11.97 8.65 -16.25
CA GLU A 276 -12.75 9.85 -15.91
C GLU A 276 -14.26 9.54 -15.95
N ALA A 277 -14.72 8.76 -16.93
CA ALA A 277 -16.12 8.34 -16.99
C ALA A 277 -16.51 7.40 -15.84
N ALA A 278 -15.58 6.61 -15.31
CA ALA A 278 -15.79 5.80 -14.12
C ALA A 278 -15.91 6.69 -12.86
N ALA A 279 -15.08 7.73 -12.74
CA ALA A 279 -15.11 8.68 -11.64
C ALA A 279 -16.43 9.46 -11.54
N VAL A 280 -17.12 9.70 -12.67
CA VAL A 280 -18.50 10.23 -12.68
C VAL A 280 -19.44 9.40 -11.80
N PHE A 281 -19.38 8.06 -11.91
CA PHE A 281 -20.19 7.16 -11.08
C PHE A 281 -19.74 7.20 -9.62
N ALA A 282 -18.43 7.22 -9.37
CA ALA A 282 -17.85 7.24 -8.03
C ALA A 282 -18.34 8.48 -7.24
N PHE A 283 -18.22 9.67 -7.82
CA PHE A 283 -18.65 10.90 -7.13
C PHE A 283 -20.17 11.02 -6.99
N ALA A 284 -20.95 10.47 -7.93
CA ALA A 284 -22.41 10.41 -7.78
C ALA A 284 -22.82 9.50 -6.61
N GLU A 285 -22.20 8.33 -6.50
CA GLU A 285 -22.40 7.39 -5.40
C GLU A 285 -22.02 8.02 -4.06
N LEU A 286 -20.82 8.61 -3.97
CA LEU A 286 -20.34 9.27 -2.75
C LEU A 286 -21.24 10.41 -2.32
N ALA A 287 -21.75 11.22 -3.24
CA ALA A 287 -22.67 12.30 -2.90
C ALA A 287 -23.94 11.76 -2.20
N GLY A 288 -24.55 10.69 -2.74
CA GLY A 288 -25.74 10.07 -2.15
C GLY A 288 -25.44 9.40 -0.80
N GLU A 289 -24.31 8.73 -0.69
CA GLU A 289 -23.91 8.04 0.54
C GLU A 289 -23.56 9.02 1.66
N LEU A 290 -22.90 10.13 1.34
CA LEU A 290 -22.63 11.21 2.29
C LEU A 290 -23.92 11.85 2.82
N GLU A 291 -24.93 12.05 1.97
CA GLU A 291 -26.24 12.51 2.44
C GLU A 291 -26.88 11.49 3.38
N ARG A 292 -26.85 10.21 3.01
CA ARG A 292 -27.40 9.11 3.81
C ARG A 292 -26.74 8.99 5.19
N PHE A 293 -25.43 9.21 5.28
CA PHE A 293 -24.68 9.19 6.53
C PHE A 293 -24.71 10.53 7.29
N GLY A 294 -25.41 11.55 6.79
CA GLY A 294 -25.53 12.84 7.48
C GLY A 294 -24.26 13.68 7.48
N ALA A 295 -23.43 13.56 6.44
CA ALA A 295 -22.23 14.37 6.28
C ALA A 295 -22.56 15.86 6.14
N PRO A 296 -21.62 16.77 6.46
CA PRO A 296 -21.77 18.19 6.21
C PRO A 296 -22.17 18.50 4.76
N ALA A 297 -23.17 19.36 4.58
CA ALA A 297 -23.68 19.73 3.25
C ALA A 297 -22.57 20.22 2.29
N SER A 298 -21.54 20.88 2.82
CA SER A 298 -20.39 21.32 2.01
C SER A 298 -19.58 20.17 1.39
N LEU A 299 -19.50 19.00 2.04
CA LEU A 299 -18.83 17.82 1.46
C LEU A 299 -19.67 17.21 0.34
N VAL A 300 -20.99 17.16 0.50
CA VAL A 300 -21.93 16.68 -0.53
C VAL A 300 -21.88 17.57 -1.77
N GLU A 301 -21.96 18.89 -1.60
CA GLU A 301 -21.94 19.83 -2.71
C GLU A 301 -20.61 19.79 -3.48
N ARG A 302 -19.49 19.60 -2.78
CA ARG A 302 -18.19 19.42 -3.44
C ARG A 302 -18.08 18.10 -4.19
N ALA A 303 -18.68 17.01 -3.70
CA ALA A 303 -18.75 15.73 -4.42
C ALA A 303 -19.58 15.88 -5.72
N ARG A 304 -20.71 16.60 -5.66
CA ARG A 304 -21.52 16.93 -6.85
C ARG A 304 -20.78 17.79 -7.85
N LYS A 305 -19.97 18.75 -7.37
CA LYS A 305 -19.08 19.52 -8.24
C LYS A 305 -18.03 18.62 -8.91
N ALA A 306 -17.35 17.76 -8.15
CA ALA A 306 -16.36 16.83 -8.70
C ALA A 306 -16.98 15.92 -9.78
N HIS A 307 -18.18 15.37 -9.52
CA HIS A 307 -18.95 14.66 -10.54
C HIS A 307 -19.12 15.46 -11.86
N ALA A 308 -19.47 16.75 -11.78
CA ALA A 308 -19.61 17.59 -12.96
C ALA A 308 -18.28 17.88 -13.66
N ASP A 309 -17.18 17.98 -12.89
CA ASP A 309 -15.83 18.10 -13.42
C ASP A 309 -15.45 16.81 -14.19
N GLU A 310 -15.73 15.63 -13.65
CA GLU A 310 -15.43 14.36 -14.33
C GLU A 310 -16.23 14.12 -15.61
N VAL A 311 -17.49 14.58 -15.66
CA VAL A 311 -18.26 14.54 -16.92
C VAL A 311 -17.55 15.35 -18.01
N ARG A 312 -16.97 16.50 -17.64
CA ARG A 312 -16.19 17.33 -18.56
C ARG A 312 -14.84 16.67 -18.90
N HIS A 313 -14.14 16.09 -17.93
CA HIS A 313 -12.85 15.42 -18.15
C HIS A 313 -13.02 14.24 -19.11
N ALA A 314 -14.02 13.38 -18.87
CA ALA A 314 -14.36 12.26 -19.74
C ALA A 314 -14.64 12.70 -21.17
N ALA A 315 -15.38 13.79 -21.37
CA ALA A 315 -15.66 14.33 -22.70
C ALA A 315 -14.40 14.86 -23.40
N ILE A 316 -13.53 15.58 -22.68
CA ILE A 316 -12.26 16.11 -23.21
C ILE A 316 -11.34 14.97 -23.63
N MET A 317 -11.14 13.98 -22.77
CA MET A 317 -10.27 12.83 -23.02
C MET A 317 -10.82 11.96 -24.15
N SER A 318 -12.14 11.75 -24.19
CA SER A 318 -12.81 11.05 -25.30
C SER A 318 -12.53 11.74 -26.64
N ALA A 319 -12.64 13.06 -26.70
CA ALA A 319 -12.36 13.82 -27.91
C ALA A 319 -10.89 13.70 -28.35
N HIS A 320 -9.94 13.62 -27.41
CA HIS A 320 -8.53 13.35 -27.71
C HIS A 320 -8.30 11.95 -28.27
N ALA A 321 -8.96 10.94 -27.72
CA ALA A 321 -8.89 9.56 -28.19
C ALA A 321 -9.48 9.41 -29.60
N GLU A 322 -10.70 9.93 -29.80
CA GLU A 322 -11.45 9.83 -31.06
C GLU A 322 -10.75 10.53 -32.22
N ARG A 323 -10.17 11.72 -31.99
CA ARG A 323 -9.36 12.43 -32.99
C ARG A 323 -8.17 11.61 -33.49
N ARG A 324 -7.72 10.64 -32.69
CA ARG A 324 -6.58 9.77 -32.99
C ARG A 324 -7.00 8.35 -33.34
N GLY A 325 -8.28 8.12 -33.60
CA GLY A 325 -8.82 6.85 -34.09
C GLY A 325 -9.09 5.81 -33.01
N ALA A 326 -8.86 6.11 -31.74
CA ALA A 326 -9.24 5.25 -30.62
C ALA A 326 -10.69 5.53 -30.20
N ARG A 327 -11.33 4.53 -29.61
CA ARG A 327 -12.70 4.65 -29.08
C ARG A 327 -12.69 4.26 -27.60
N PRO A 328 -13.00 5.20 -26.68
CA PRO A 328 -13.17 4.88 -25.27
C PRO A 328 -14.23 3.79 -25.07
N VAL A 329 -13.92 2.83 -24.20
CA VAL A 329 -14.93 1.89 -23.70
C VAL A 329 -15.84 2.65 -22.75
N ALA A 330 -17.15 2.57 -22.94
CA ALA A 330 -18.10 3.21 -22.02
C ALA A 330 -17.96 2.61 -20.62
N ALA A 331 -17.79 3.46 -19.61
CA ALA A 331 -17.75 3.04 -18.21
C ALA A 331 -19.13 2.51 -17.78
N GLN A 332 -19.12 1.37 -17.09
CA GLN A 332 -20.29 0.72 -16.52
C GLN A 332 -19.97 0.38 -15.06
N ALA A 333 -20.84 0.81 -14.16
CA ALA A 333 -20.72 0.54 -12.74
C ALA A 333 -22.07 0.06 -12.20
N SER A 334 -22.02 -0.96 -11.34
CA SER A 334 -23.20 -1.39 -10.58
C SER A 334 -23.42 -0.45 -9.39
N PRO A 335 -24.69 -0.19 -9.00
CA PRO A 335 -24.97 0.56 -7.79
C PRO A 335 -24.35 -0.12 -6.57
N HIS A 336 -23.55 0.63 -5.82
CA HIS A 336 -23.00 0.20 -4.55
C HIS A 336 -23.55 1.05 -3.41
N ALA A 337 -23.69 0.43 -2.24
CA ALA A 337 -24.09 1.10 -1.02
C ALA A 337 -23.16 0.61 0.08
N TYR A 338 -22.46 1.54 0.73
CA TYR A 338 -21.53 1.21 1.79
C TYR A 338 -22.31 0.75 3.03
N GLY A 339 -22.00 -0.42 3.56
CA GLY A 339 -22.64 -0.95 4.76
C GLY A 339 -22.34 -0.14 6.02
N SER A 340 -21.28 0.68 6.01
CA SER A 340 -20.84 1.47 7.17
C SER A 340 -19.96 2.67 6.78
N LEU A 341 -19.77 3.61 7.72
CA LEU A 341 -18.80 4.71 7.59
C LEU A 341 -17.35 4.20 7.50
N LEU A 342 -17.03 3.08 8.15
CA LEU A 342 -15.73 2.44 8.02
C LEU A 342 -15.48 1.97 6.59
N GLU A 343 -16.46 1.33 5.95
CA GLU A 343 -16.34 0.86 4.56
C GLU A 343 -16.11 2.03 3.59
N LEU A 344 -16.86 3.12 3.77
CA LEU A 344 -16.66 4.37 3.03
C LEU A 344 -15.26 4.97 3.27
N ALA A 345 -14.77 4.93 4.51
CA ALA A 345 -13.43 5.42 4.86
C ALA A 345 -12.30 4.57 4.29
N LEU A 346 -12.46 3.25 4.24
CA LEU A 346 -11.52 2.35 3.59
C LEU A 346 -11.44 2.62 2.08
N HIS A 347 -12.59 2.80 1.42
CA HIS A 347 -12.64 3.19 0.01
C HIS A 347 -12.01 4.56 -0.22
N ASN A 348 -12.31 5.55 0.62
CA ASN A 348 -11.70 6.87 0.51
C ASN A 348 -10.20 6.89 0.78
N ALA A 349 -9.70 6.03 1.67
CA ALA A 349 -8.26 5.91 1.93
C ALA A 349 -7.49 5.43 0.69
N GLU A 350 -8.03 4.44 -0.02
CA GLU A 350 -7.40 3.87 -1.21
C GLU A 350 -7.59 4.76 -2.44
N GLU A 351 -8.85 5.02 -2.80
CA GLU A 351 -9.17 5.67 -4.06
C GLU A 351 -9.00 7.19 -3.99
N GLY A 352 -9.35 7.84 -2.86
CA GLY A 352 -9.27 9.30 -2.73
C GLY A 352 -7.93 9.79 -2.20
N CYS A 353 -7.55 9.34 -1.00
CA CYS A 353 -6.35 9.85 -0.33
C CYS A 353 -5.07 9.44 -1.06
N VAL A 354 -5.05 8.26 -1.68
CA VAL A 354 -3.85 7.76 -2.37
C VAL A 354 -3.98 7.90 -3.88
N ARG A 355 -4.89 7.17 -4.53
CA ARG A 355 -4.94 7.12 -6.00
C ARG A 355 -5.28 8.47 -6.62
N GLU A 356 -6.34 9.15 -6.19
CA GLU A 356 -6.72 10.48 -6.71
C GLU A 356 -5.61 11.51 -6.50
N THR A 357 -5.01 11.53 -5.30
CA THR A 357 -3.97 12.50 -4.98
C THR A 357 -2.69 12.26 -5.79
N TYR A 358 -2.37 10.99 -6.08
CA TYR A 358 -1.29 10.68 -7.01
C TYR A 358 -1.66 11.03 -8.46
N GLY A 359 -2.88 10.74 -8.89
CA GLY A 359 -3.42 11.13 -10.19
C GLY A 359 -3.29 12.63 -10.44
N ALA A 360 -3.59 13.46 -9.43
CA ALA A 360 -3.41 14.91 -9.48
C ALA A 360 -1.93 15.31 -9.68
N LEU A 361 -0.97 14.65 -9.01
CA LEU A 361 0.47 14.89 -9.23
C LEU A 361 0.91 14.52 -10.65
N VAL A 362 0.39 13.41 -11.18
CA VAL A 362 0.65 12.99 -12.56
C VAL A 362 0.05 13.99 -13.55
N ALA A 363 -1.21 14.42 -13.35
CA ALA A 363 -1.87 15.40 -14.20
C ALA A 363 -1.12 16.74 -14.22
N LEU A 364 -0.64 17.23 -13.07
CA LEU A 364 0.20 18.42 -12.98
C LEU A 364 1.51 18.26 -13.75
N HIS A 365 2.16 17.09 -13.65
CA HIS A 365 3.36 16.79 -14.42
C HIS A 365 3.09 16.78 -15.92
N GLN A 366 2.02 16.11 -16.36
CA GLN A 366 1.66 16.02 -17.77
C GLN A 366 1.26 17.40 -18.34
N ALA A 367 0.59 18.25 -17.54
CA ALA A 367 0.27 19.62 -17.91
C ALA A 367 1.52 20.48 -18.22
N GLU A 368 2.68 20.12 -17.65
CA GLU A 368 3.96 20.77 -17.99
C GLU A 368 4.71 20.06 -19.13
N ARG A 369 4.60 18.73 -19.22
CA ARG A 369 5.54 17.89 -19.99
C ARG A 369 4.97 17.20 -21.23
N ALA A 370 3.65 17.07 -21.35
CA ALA A 370 3.04 16.40 -22.49
C ALA A 370 3.48 17.07 -23.79
N GLY A 371 4.06 16.32 -24.73
CA GLY A 371 4.56 16.84 -26.01
C GLY A 371 3.43 17.30 -26.93
N ASP A 372 2.26 16.66 -26.83
CA ASP A 372 1.06 17.11 -27.56
C ASP A 372 0.51 18.41 -26.97
N ALA A 373 0.57 19.49 -27.75
CA ALA A 373 0.23 20.83 -27.27
C ALA A 373 -1.26 20.99 -26.92
N GLY A 374 -2.15 20.29 -27.63
CA GLY A 374 -3.58 20.34 -27.36
C GLY A 374 -3.92 19.62 -26.05
N LEU A 375 -3.39 18.40 -25.88
CA LEU A 375 -3.54 17.64 -24.66
C LEU A 375 -2.95 18.38 -23.46
N ARG A 376 -1.74 18.94 -23.58
CA ARG A 376 -1.08 19.69 -22.51
C ARG A 376 -1.92 20.87 -22.01
N ALA A 377 -2.56 21.60 -22.92
CA ALA A 377 -3.41 22.74 -22.56
C ALA A 377 -4.66 22.29 -21.79
N ASP A 378 -5.31 21.21 -22.23
CA ASP A 378 -6.48 20.66 -21.55
C ASP A 378 -6.12 20.05 -20.18
N LEU A 379 -5.00 19.33 -20.10
CA LEU A 379 -4.48 18.77 -18.85
C LEU A 379 -4.14 19.84 -17.81
N ALA A 380 -3.75 21.05 -18.22
CA ALA A 380 -3.54 22.15 -17.27
C ALA A 380 -4.83 22.57 -16.55
N SER A 381 -5.98 22.48 -17.22
CA SER A 381 -7.29 22.70 -16.57
C SER A 381 -7.66 21.51 -15.69
N ILE A 382 -7.58 20.29 -16.25
CA ILE A 382 -7.93 19.04 -15.54
C ILE A 382 -7.11 18.92 -14.25
N ALA A 383 -5.81 19.16 -14.30
CA ALA A 383 -4.94 19.05 -13.13
C ALA A 383 -5.34 19.99 -11.97
N LEU A 384 -5.93 21.16 -12.24
CA LEU A 384 -6.42 22.04 -11.19
C LEU A 384 -7.68 21.49 -10.53
N ASP A 385 -8.55 20.87 -11.32
CA ASP A 385 -9.76 20.21 -10.83
C ASP A 385 -9.39 18.96 -10.01
N GLU A 386 -8.43 18.15 -10.48
CA GLU A 386 -7.91 16.97 -9.77
C GLU A 386 -7.26 17.31 -8.42
N VAL A 387 -6.55 18.44 -8.33
CA VAL A 387 -6.06 18.94 -7.03
C VAL A 387 -7.25 19.25 -6.10
N GLY A 388 -8.34 19.79 -6.64
CA GLY A 388 -9.58 20.01 -5.90
C GLY A 388 -10.25 18.71 -5.43
N HIS A 389 -10.18 17.64 -6.22
CA HIS A 389 -10.69 16.31 -5.88
C HIS A 389 -9.85 15.65 -4.77
N ALA A 390 -8.52 15.75 -4.86
CA ALA A 390 -7.61 15.32 -3.82
C ALA A 390 -7.84 16.07 -2.49
N GLU A 391 -8.06 17.40 -2.57
CA GLU A 391 -8.42 18.22 -1.41
C GLU A 391 -9.74 17.78 -0.79
N TRP A 392 -10.75 17.50 -1.62
CA TRP A 392 -12.03 17.02 -1.14
C TRP A 392 -11.90 15.65 -0.47
N SER A 393 -11.14 14.74 -1.05
CA SER A 393 -10.89 13.41 -0.50
C SER A 393 -10.20 13.48 0.87
N LYS A 394 -9.29 14.45 1.06
CA LYS A 394 -8.65 14.74 2.36
C LYS A 394 -9.63 15.32 3.38
N ASP A 395 -10.48 16.27 2.98
CA ASP A 395 -11.50 16.84 3.87
C ASP A 395 -12.56 15.81 4.28
N LEU A 396 -12.90 14.91 3.36
CA LEU A 396 -13.76 13.75 3.63
C LEU A 396 -13.11 12.82 4.66
N ASP A 397 -11.84 12.47 4.48
CA ASP A 397 -11.09 11.64 5.43
C ASP A 397 -11.05 12.27 6.84
N ALA A 398 -10.79 13.58 6.92
CA ALA A 398 -10.79 14.30 8.19
C ALA A 398 -12.15 14.23 8.90
N TRP A 399 -13.26 14.35 8.16
CA TRP A 399 -14.59 14.16 8.74
C TRP A 399 -14.82 12.70 9.17
N LEU A 400 -14.51 11.72 8.33
CA LEU A 400 -14.68 10.30 8.63
C LEU A 400 -13.92 9.89 9.89
N VAL A 401 -12.69 10.35 10.06
CA VAL A 401 -11.86 10.10 11.27
C VAL A 401 -12.56 10.52 12.57
N THR A 402 -13.40 11.58 12.53
CA THR A 402 -14.18 12.02 13.72
C THR A 402 -15.35 11.11 14.04
N GLN A 403 -15.78 10.26 13.09
CA GLN A 403 -16.91 9.36 13.24
C GLN A 403 -16.49 7.92 13.61
N LEU A 404 -15.21 7.60 13.45
CA LEU A 404 -14.66 6.26 13.66
C LEU A 404 -14.06 6.10 15.07
N ASP A 405 -13.97 4.87 15.56
CA ASP A 405 -13.20 4.55 16.76
C ASP A 405 -11.69 4.38 16.47
N GLU A 406 -10.89 4.07 17.49
CA GLU A 406 -9.43 3.93 17.33
C GLU A 406 -9.03 2.73 16.47
N ALA A 407 -9.74 1.60 16.61
CA ALA A 407 -9.45 0.40 15.84
C ALA A 407 -9.79 0.61 14.36
N GLU A 408 -10.93 1.27 14.09
CA GLU A 408 -11.36 1.67 12.76
C GLU A 408 -10.38 2.67 12.12
N ARG A 409 -9.93 3.70 12.86
CA ARG A 409 -8.89 4.63 12.39
C ARG A 409 -7.59 3.90 12.03
N ALA A 410 -7.19 2.91 12.82
CA ALA A 410 -6.01 2.09 12.53
C ALA A 410 -6.20 1.27 11.23
N GLN A 411 -7.40 0.77 10.96
CA GLN A 411 -7.72 0.09 9.70
C GLN A 411 -7.62 1.02 8.48
N VAL A 412 -8.16 2.24 8.58
CA VAL A 412 -8.08 3.27 7.53
C VAL A 412 -6.64 3.67 7.25
N ARG A 413 -5.83 3.91 8.29
CA ARG A 413 -4.40 4.19 8.14
C ARG A 413 -3.68 3.04 7.43
N SER A 414 -4.01 1.80 7.80
CA SER A 414 -3.46 0.61 7.16
C SER A 414 -3.86 0.52 5.68
N ALA A 415 -5.08 0.92 5.32
CA ALA A 415 -5.54 0.99 3.92
C ALA A 415 -4.72 1.99 3.09
N LYS A 416 -4.44 3.18 3.63
CA LYS A 416 -3.57 4.16 2.95
C LYS A 416 -2.16 3.61 2.71
N VAL A 417 -1.58 2.93 3.70
CA VAL A 417 -0.26 2.30 3.56
C VAL A 417 -0.27 1.22 2.48
N ARG A 418 -1.30 0.37 2.42
CA ARG A 418 -1.45 -0.65 1.38
C ARG A 418 -1.53 -0.03 -0.01
N ALA A 419 -2.40 0.96 -0.18
CA ALA A 419 -2.59 1.64 -1.45
C ALA A 419 -1.28 2.30 -1.93
N LEU A 420 -0.51 2.91 -1.01
CA LEU A 420 0.81 3.47 -1.34
C LEU A 420 1.82 2.40 -1.76
N ALA A 421 1.83 1.23 -1.12
CA ALA A 421 2.72 0.13 -1.48
C ALA A 421 2.35 -0.50 -2.84
N THR A 422 1.06 -0.69 -3.11
CA THR A 422 0.57 -1.11 -4.43
C THR A 422 1.00 -0.12 -5.50
N LEU A 423 0.84 1.18 -5.23
CA LEU A 423 1.25 2.24 -6.14
C LEU A 423 2.78 2.28 -6.33
N GLU A 424 3.57 1.97 -5.32
CA GLU A 424 5.04 1.89 -5.43
C GLU A 424 5.49 0.83 -6.44
N ALA A 425 4.87 -0.35 -6.42
CA ALA A 425 5.14 -1.39 -7.41
C ALA A 425 4.75 -0.94 -8.82
N GLN A 426 3.61 -0.25 -8.94
CA GLN A 426 3.08 0.23 -10.22
C GLN A 426 3.94 1.32 -10.88
N VAL A 427 4.47 2.26 -10.08
CA VAL A 427 5.23 3.42 -10.61
C VAL A 427 6.70 3.11 -10.90
N ALA A 428 7.17 1.92 -10.51
CA ALA A 428 8.51 1.43 -10.82
C ALA A 428 8.66 1.04 -12.30
N GLU A 429 7.54 0.92 -13.02
CA GLU A 429 7.50 0.49 -14.40
C GLU A 429 7.68 1.67 -15.36
N GLU A 430 8.57 1.50 -16.35
CA GLU A 430 8.88 2.58 -17.27
C GLU A 430 7.81 2.69 -18.36
N PRO A 431 7.20 3.88 -18.57
CA PRO A 431 6.26 4.07 -19.66
C PRO A 431 6.95 3.93 -21.02
N SER A 432 6.16 3.64 -22.07
CA SER A 432 6.71 3.64 -23.43
C SER A 432 7.24 5.03 -23.79
N GLN A 433 8.26 5.08 -24.66
CA GLN A 433 8.82 6.36 -25.13
C GLN A 433 7.75 7.26 -25.78
N GLU A 434 6.78 6.65 -26.45
CA GLU A 434 5.65 7.37 -27.05
C GLU A 434 4.79 8.04 -25.98
N LEU A 435 4.42 7.33 -24.91
CA LEU A 435 3.60 7.90 -23.83
C LEU A 435 4.37 8.92 -22.99
N ALA A 436 5.64 8.65 -22.67
CA ALA A 436 6.50 9.60 -21.98
C ALA A 436 6.61 10.92 -22.76
N HIS A 437 6.71 10.85 -24.09
CA HIS A 437 6.83 12.03 -24.95
C HIS A 437 5.47 12.71 -25.22
N LEU A 438 4.47 11.99 -25.73
CA LEU A 438 3.22 12.59 -26.21
C LEU A 438 2.24 12.86 -25.07
N ALA A 439 2.05 11.91 -24.16
CA ALA A 439 1.20 12.06 -22.98
C ALA A 439 1.90 12.76 -21.83
N GLY A 440 3.24 12.87 -21.87
CA GLY A 440 4.01 13.48 -20.79
C GLY A 440 4.03 12.63 -19.53
N LEU A 441 3.85 11.31 -19.63
CA LEU A 441 3.90 10.44 -18.45
C LEU A 441 5.27 10.54 -17.77
N PRO A 442 5.31 10.61 -16.43
CA PRO A 442 6.58 10.63 -15.72
C PRO A 442 7.32 9.30 -15.92
N ALA A 443 8.62 9.37 -16.24
CA ALA A 443 9.52 8.22 -16.15
C ALA A 443 9.52 7.63 -14.74
N ALA A 444 9.88 6.35 -14.57
CA ALA A 444 9.76 5.64 -13.29
C ALA A 444 10.48 6.35 -12.13
N ALA A 445 11.66 6.95 -12.41
CA ALA A 445 12.40 7.73 -11.43
C ALA A 445 11.66 8.98 -10.94
N MET A 446 10.98 9.69 -11.84
CA MET A 446 10.14 10.85 -11.51
C MET A 446 8.88 10.40 -10.78
N ALA A 447 8.22 9.36 -11.28
CA ALA A 447 7.01 8.78 -10.70
C ALA A 447 7.23 8.34 -9.24
N SER A 448 8.41 7.77 -8.95
CA SER A 448 8.87 7.39 -7.60
C SER A 448 9.15 8.60 -6.70
N LEU A 449 9.64 9.73 -7.24
CA LEU A 449 9.83 10.97 -6.46
C LEU A 449 8.49 11.60 -6.08
N LEU A 450 7.54 11.66 -7.03
CA LEU A 450 6.18 12.13 -6.77
C LEU A 450 5.50 11.29 -5.68
N LEU A 451 5.62 9.96 -5.76
CA LEU A 451 5.05 9.05 -4.77
C LEU A 451 5.69 9.21 -3.38
N ARG A 452 7.02 9.38 -3.31
CA ARG A 452 7.70 9.67 -2.03
C ARG A 452 7.21 10.96 -1.40
N GLY A 453 6.99 12.00 -2.20
CA GLY A 453 6.39 13.25 -1.73
C GLY A 453 4.96 13.04 -1.21
N LEU A 454 4.11 12.34 -1.97
CA LEU A 454 2.74 12.00 -1.59
C LEU A 454 2.66 11.31 -0.23
N ARG A 455 3.57 10.37 0.05
CA ARG A 455 3.61 9.61 1.29
C ARG A 455 3.61 10.50 2.54
N SER A 456 4.40 11.58 2.53
CA SER A 456 4.45 12.55 3.64
C SER A 456 3.10 13.23 3.85
N VAL A 457 2.38 13.52 2.77
CA VAL A 457 1.09 14.23 2.83
C VAL A 457 -0.05 13.32 3.29
N VAL A 458 0.00 12.04 2.95
CA VAL A 458 -1.06 11.05 3.24
C VAL A 458 -0.93 10.45 4.63
N LEU A 459 0.30 10.23 5.12
CA LEU A 459 0.56 9.55 6.40
C LEU A 459 0.84 10.50 7.57
N ASP A 460 1.31 11.73 7.34
CA ASP A 460 1.55 12.73 8.38
C ASP A 460 0.33 13.62 8.69
N ALA A 461 -0.86 13.27 8.14
CA ALA A 461 -2.12 13.99 8.32
C ALA A 461 -2.96 13.48 9.49
#